data_AF-A0A3C1TPU8-F1
#
_entry.id   AF-A0A3C1TPU8-F1
#
_cell.length_a   1.000
_cell.length_b   1.000
_cell.length_c   1.000
_cell.angle_alpha   90.00
_cell.angle_beta   90.00
_cell.angle_gamma   90.00
#
_symmetry.space_group_name_H-M   'P 1'
#
loop_
_entity.id
_entity.type
_entity.pdbx_description
1 polymer ?
#
loop_
_entity_poly.entity_id
_entity_poly.type
_entity_poly.pdbx_seq_one_letter_code
_entity_poly.pdbx_strand_id
1 'polypeptide(L)'
;KTLPLITNFYSEVSTNKTLYEAYKNLRNTSLNEQQRHIVKESIESFKLSGVGLEGEQSDRFKAIKERLSLLSNQFSKNALKATNEWKKTLTEAELEGYGENELAKVKTKDGYEISLQVPVYMDVMTYAKNQTLREEVYKAYISRASEVGITSTEFDNKAIMDEILSLRQEMATILGFGNYADLSIEGKMVESTEQVIDFLNDLVDRSKTQAQQELDELQSFAGVELMPWDLMYYSEQLKEKKFGFKKSELTPYFPEKKVLSGLFSTIENLYGISLREIEEKTYHADVKVLEITNPDGLVGRIYLDVYAREDKRGGAWMADYQALVNENKPVAFVVCNLNSPTEGKPALFEFDEIVTLFHEFGHALHHVLTKVPYPSAAGIAGVPWDGVELPSQYMEFFCYEKEVVGLLSEHWQTGESLPDELYEKVIDSKNYQSAMQMLRQCEFSLWDLRTHMSSEDTYKVLEEVRSKTALIPIVGENRFLNTFGHIFSGGYAAGYFSYKWAEVLAADAYYYVQAQGGIGSDASRSFM
;
A
#
# COMPACT_ATOMS: atom_id res chain seq x y z
N LYS A 1 -19.73 -9.10 15.62
CA LYS A 1 -20.02 -10.17 16.62
C LYS A 1 -18.81 -11.08 16.83
N THR A 2 -18.14 -11.55 15.78
CA THR A 2 -16.96 -12.43 15.90
C THR A 2 -15.66 -11.71 16.28
N LEU A 3 -15.47 -10.46 15.86
CA LEU A 3 -14.21 -9.72 16.06
C LEU A 3 -13.77 -9.59 17.54
N PRO A 4 -14.67 -9.26 18.50
CA PRO A 4 -14.31 -9.30 19.93
C PRO A 4 -13.85 -10.67 20.40
N LEU A 5 -14.49 -11.76 19.97
CA LEU A 5 -14.13 -13.12 20.37
C LEU A 5 -12.71 -13.47 19.91
N ILE A 6 -12.37 -13.12 18.66
CA ILE A 6 -11.03 -13.31 18.09
C ILE A 6 -10.01 -12.47 18.86
N THR A 7 -10.33 -11.19 19.11
CA THR A 7 -9.42 -10.26 19.82
C THR A 7 -9.14 -10.74 21.24
N ASN A 8 -10.16 -11.23 21.95
CA ASN A 8 -10.03 -11.74 23.30
C ASN A 8 -9.24 -13.05 23.35
N PHE A 9 -9.48 -13.98 22.42
CA PHE A 9 -8.68 -15.20 22.30
C PHE A 9 -7.18 -14.90 22.13
N TYR A 10 -6.81 -14.05 21.17
CA TYR A 10 -5.39 -13.71 20.96
C TYR A 10 -4.80 -12.88 22.11
N SER A 11 -5.62 -12.07 22.78
CA SER A 11 -5.19 -11.35 23.99
C SER A 11 -4.92 -12.32 25.16
N GLU A 12 -5.75 -13.35 25.33
CA GLU A 12 -5.51 -14.41 26.33
C GLU A 12 -4.23 -15.20 26.03
N VAL A 13 -3.99 -15.57 24.76
CA VAL A 13 -2.77 -16.26 24.35
C VAL A 13 -1.53 -15.41 24.62
N SER A 14 -1.53 -14.16 24.16
CA SER A 14 -0.39 -13.24 24.27
C SER A 14 -0.14 -12.70 25.68
N THR A 15 -1.07 -12.87 26.62
CA THR A 15 -0.91 -12.53 28.04
C THR A 15 -0.84 -13.75 28.96
N ASN A 16 -0.72 -14.95 28.40
CA ASN A 16 -0.68 -16.17 29.18
C ASN A 16 0.67 -16.32 29.92
N LYS A 17 0.68 -16.10 31.24
CA LYS A 17 1.88 -16.19 32.08
C LYS A 17 2.55 -17.57 32.04
N THR A 18 1.76 -18.65 32.01
CA THR A 18 2.31 -20.02 31.93
C THR A 18 3.04 -20.25 30.61
N LEU A 19 2.47 -19.78 29.50
CA LEU A 19 3.09 -19.86 28.18
C LEU A 19 4.37 -19.00 28.11
N TYR A 20 4.33 -17.79 28.66
CA TYR A 20 5.51 -16.91 28.76
C TYR A 20 6.65 -17.54 29.56
N GLU A 21 6.37 -18.12 30.72
CA GLU A 21 7.39 -18.84 31.51
C GLU A 21 7.90 -20.09 30.77
N ALA A 22 7.05 -20.78 30.00
CA ALA A 22 7.50 -21.88 29.14
C ALA A 22 8.51 -21.40 28.09
N TYR A 23 8.25 -20.27 27.41
CA TYR A 23 9.22 -19.67 26.47
C TYR A 23 10.51 -19.24 27.17
N LYS A 24 10.44 -18.65 28.36
CA LYS A 24 11.65 -18.29 29.13
C LYS A 24 12.49 -19.51 29.49
N ASN A 25 11.86 -20.62 29.87
CA ASN A 25 12.56 -21.86 30.18
C ASN A 25 13.30 -22.45 28.97
N LEU A 26 12.80 -22.23 27.75
CA LEU A 26 13.48 -22.68 26.52
C LEU A 26 14.84 -22.02 26.32
N ARG A 27 15.09 -20.81 26.85
CA ARG A 27 16.40 -20.14 26.74
C ARG A 27 17.57 -20.94 27.32
N ASN A 28 17.29 -21.86 28.25
CA ASN A 28 18.28 -22.72 28.88
C ASN A 28 18.40 -24.11 28.24
N THR A 29 17.80 -24.31 27.06
CA THR A 29 17.81 -25.58 26.33
C THR A 29 18.70 -25.50 25.09
N SER A 30 18.97 -26.65 24.46
CA SER A 30 19.71 -26.70 23.20
C SER A 30 18.81 -26.33 22.03
N LEU A 31 18.80 -25.05 21.66
CA LEU A 31 18.07 -24.51 20.51
C LEU A 31 19.02 -24.25 19.33
N ASN A 32 18.56 -24.48 18.10
CA ASN A 32 19.26 -24.00 16.91
C ASN A 32 19.11 -22.47 16.75
N GLU A 33 19.76 -21.88 15.75
CA GLU A 33 19.76 -20.42 15.55
C GLU A 33 18.36 -19.83 15.34
N GLN A 34 17.58 -20.41 14.43
CA GLN A 34 16.21 -19.98 14.14
C GLN A 34 15.32 -20.07 15.39
N GLN A 35 15.41 -21.16 16.15
CA GLN A 35 14.66 -21.35 17.38
C GLN A 35 15.06 -20.34 18.46
N ARG A 36 16.35 -20.01 18.58
CA ARG A 36 16.81 -18.98 19.52
C ARG A 36 16.22 -17.62 19.17
N HIS A 37 16.21 -17.27 17.88
CA HIS A 37 15.59 -16.04 17.40
C HIS A 37 14.08 -16.03 17.69
N ILE A 38 13.34 -17.07 17.30
CA ILE A 38 11.90 -17.19 17.58
C ILE A 38 11.60 -17.06 19.08
N VAL A 39 12.38 -17.71 19.95
CA VAL A 39 12.21 -17.63 21.41
C VAL A 39 12.51 -16.22 21.93
N LYS A 40 13.52 -15.53 21.39
CA LYS A 40 13.81 -14.12 21.71
C LYS A 40 12.60 -13.24 21.37
N GLU A 41 12.17 -13.28 20.11
CA GLU A 41 11.06 -12.46 19.60
C GLU A 41 9.74 -12.78 20.30
N SER A 42 9.45 -14.05 20.57
CA SER A 42 8.25 -14.44 21.30
C SER A 42 8.22 -13.82 22.70
N ILE A 43 9.34 -13.86 23.43
CA ILE A 43 9.45 -13.29 24.79
C ILE A 43 9.28 -11.77 24.76
N GLU A 44 9.84 -11.09 23.76
CA GLU A 44 9.67 -9.66 23.53
C GLU A 44 8.19 -9.33 23.22
N SER A 45 7.56 -10.08 22.31
CA SER A 45 6.13 -9.96 21.98
C SER A 45 5.20 -10.17 23.18
N PHE A 46 5.48 -11.14 24.07
CA PHE A 46 4.74 -11.33 25.32
C PHE A 46 4.81 -10.09 26.22
N LYS A 47 5.98 -9.47 26.35
CA LYS A 47 6.17 -8.25 27.16
C LYS A 47 5.38 -7.08 26.56
N LEU A 48 5.50 -6.85 25.25
CA LEU A 48 4.77 -5.81 24.53
C LEU A 48 3.25 -6.07 24.49
N SER A 49 2.84 -7.33 24.70
CA SER A 49 1.44 -7.71 24.87
C SER A 49 0.93 -7.57 26.30
N GLY A 50 1.76 -7.11 27.24
CA GLY A 50 1.34 -6.85 28.62
C GLY A 50 1.30 -8.08 29.52
N VAL A 51 2.04 -9.16 29.22
CA VAL A 51 2.06 -10.37 30.07
C VAL A 51 2.47 -10.10 31.53
N GLY A 52 3.29 -9.06 31.75
CA GLY A 52 3.76 -8.65 33.07
C GLY A 52 2.75 -7.83 33.87
N LEU A 53 1.63 -7.42 33.26
CA LEU A 53 0.61 -6.60 33.91
C LEU A 53 -0.23 -7.44 34.89
N GLU A 54 -0.72 -6.80 35.95
CA GLU A 54 -1.56 -7.41 36.98
C GLU A 54 -2.75 -6.53 37.33
N GLY A 55 -3.81 -7.15 37.88
CA GLY A 55 -5.01 -6.45 38.35
C GLY A 55 -5.62 -5.52 37.29
N GLU A 56 -5.97 -4.30 37.72
CA GLU A 56 -6.67 -3.31 36.90
C GLU A 56 -5.92 -2.91 35.63
N GLN A 57 -4.58 -2.91 35.64
CA GLN A 57 -3.79 -2.56 34.44
C GLN A 57 -3.92 -3.63 33.35
N SER A 58 -3.91 -4.91 33.72
CA SER A 58 -4.13 -6.02 32.78
C SER A 58 -5.54 -5.96 32.19
N ASP A 59 -6.55 -5.73 33.03
CA ASP A 59 -7.94 -5.66 32.59
C ASP A 59 -8.18 -4.46 31.65
N ARG A 60 -7.59 -3.31 31.98
CA ARG A 60 -7.65 -2.12 31.14
C ARG A 60 -6.95 -2.32 29.80
N PHE A 61 -5.77 -2.92 29.79
CA PHE A 61 -5.02 -3.22 28.56
C PHE A 61 -5.81 -4.12 27.60
N LYS A 62 -6.46 -5.17 28.10
CA LYS A 62 -7.34 -6.04 27.29
C LYS A 62 -8.55 -5.28 26.73
N ALA A 63 -9.20 -4.46 27.55
CA ALA A 63 -10.32 -3.64 27.12
C ALA A 63 -9.92 -2.63 26.04
N ILE A 64 -8.72 -2.05 26.13
CA ILE A 64 -8.15 -1.18 25.10
C ILE A 64 -7.97 -1.94 23.77
N LYS A 65 -7.36 -3.14 23.79
CA LYS A 65 -7.16 -3.95 22.58
C LYS A 65 -8.48 -4.32 21.90
N GLU A 66 -9.49 -4.75 22.68
CA GLU A 66 -10.83 -5.03 22.14
C GLU A 66 -11.45 -3.79 21.50
N ARG A 67 -11.37 -2.64 22.17
CA ARG A 67 -11.94 -1.39 21.68
C ARG A 67 -11.24 -0.89 20.40
N LEU A 68 -9.91 -0.93 20.36
CA LEU A 68 -9.12 -0.56 19.18
C LEU A 68 -9.51 -1.42 17.96
N SER A 69 -9.65 -2.74 18.14
CA SER A 69 -10.08 -3.66 17.08
C SER A 69 -11.44 -3.28 16.49
N LEU A 70 -12.41 -2.94 17.35
CA LEU A 70 -13.74 -2.48 16.92
C LEU A 70 -13.69 -1.13 16.18
N LEU A 71 -12.90 -0.18 16.70
CA LEU A 71 -12.75 1.16 16.11
C LEU A 71 -12.08 1.09 14.74
N SER A 72 -11.00 0.32 14.58
CA SER A 72 -10.31 0.14 13.29
C SER A 72 -11.23 -0.46 12.23
N ASN A 73 -12.06 -1.46 12.58
CA ASN A 73 -13.05 -2.02 11.67
C ASN A 73 -14.15 -1.00 11.31
N GLN A 74 -14.61 -0.20 12.28
CA GLN A 74 -15.59 0.85 12.03
C GLN A 74 -15.03 1.96 11.13
N PHE A 75 -13.78 2.38 11.34
CA PHE A 75 -13.08 3.37 10.52
C PHE A 75 -13.06 2.96 9.04
N SER A 76 -12.61 1.73 8.77
CA SER A 76 -12.54 1.20 7.40
C SER A 76 -13.92 1.10 6.74
N LYS A 77 -14.93 0.65 7.51
CA LYS A 77 -16.31 0.56 7.02
C LYS A 77 -16.89 1.93 6.67
N ASN A 78 -16.64 2.94 7.51
CA ASN A 78 -17.08 4.31 7.27
C ASN A 78 -16.43 4.89 6.01
N ALA A 79 -15.12 4.70 5.82
CA ALA A 79 -14.40 5.14 4.64
C ALA A 79 -14.95 4.50 3.34
N LEU A 80 -15.25 3.19 3.37
CA LEU A 80 -15.85 2.49 2.23
C LEU A 80 -17.25 3.02 1.92
N LYS A 81 -18.10 3.19 2.95
CA LYS A 81 -19.45 3.73 2.77
C LYS A 81 -19.44 5.14 2.20
N ALA A 82 -18.61 6.04 2.74
CA ALA A 82 -18.48 7.39 2.22
C ALA A 82 -17.99 7.40 0.77
N THR A 83 -17.09 6.49 0.40
CA THR A 83 -16.62 6.33 -0.99
C THR A 83 -17.76 5.92 -1.94
N ASN A 84 -18.61 5.00 -1.51
CA ASN A 84 -19.71 4.47 -2.32
C ASN A 84 -20.95 5.37 -2.37
N GLU A 85 -21.13 6.23 -1.37
CA GLU A 85 -22.30 7.11 -1.27
C GLU A 85 -22.29 8.19 -2.36
N TRP A 86 -21.12 8.75 -2.67
CA TRP A 86 -21.02 9.81 -3.65
C TRP A 86 -21.05 9.25 -5.08
N LYS A 87 -22.04 9.72 -5.85
CA LYS A 87 -22.23 9.42 -7.27
C LYS A 87 -22.68 10.68 -7.97
N LYS A 88 -22.24 10.88 -9.22
CA LYS A 88 -22.68 12.00 -10.05
C LYS A 88 -22.98 11.52 -11.47
N THR A 89 -24.22 11.69 -11.89
CA THR A 89 -24.62 11.48 -13.28
C THR A 89 -24.19 12.68 -14.12
N LEU A 90 -23.59 12.39 -15.28
CA LEU A 90 -23.03 13.36 -16.20
C LEU A 90 -23.42 13.00 -17.63
N THR A 91 -23.48 14.02 -18.47
CA THR A 91 -23.49 13.88 -19.93
C THR A 91 -22.06 13.69 -20.46
N GLU A 92 -21.91 13.15 -21.66
CA GLU A 92 -20.60 13.01 -22.32
C GLU A 92 -19.88 14.36 -22.47
N ALA A 93 -20.63 15.42 -22.75
CA ALA A 93 -20.10 16.76 -22.92
C ALA A 93 -19.47 17.32 -21.63
N GLU A 94 -19.95 16.91 -20.46
CA GLU A 94 -19.38 17.29 -19.17
C GLU A 94 -18.08 16.54 -18.84
N LEU A 95 -17.82 15.43 -19.53
CA LEU A 95 -16.60 14.61 -19.44
C LEU A 95 -15.60 14.94 -20.55
N GLU A 96 -15.62 16.17 -21.08
CA GLU A 96 -14.66 16.59 -22.12
C GLU A 96 -13.21 16.34 -21.65
N GLY A 97 -12.45 15.63 -22.48
CA GLY A 97 -11.08 15.21 -22.17
C GLY A 97 -10.95 13.71 -21.90
N TYR A 98 -12.03 13.03 -21.52
CA TYR A 98 -12.05 11.57 -21.44
C TYR A 98 -11.89 10.95 -22.83
N GLY A 99 -11.10 9.88 -22.90
CA GLY A 99 -11.03 9.01 -24.06
C GLY A 99 -12.08 7.90 -23.98
N GLU A 100 -12.07 7.01 -24.98
CA GLU A 100 -13.00 5.88 -25.05
C GLU A 100 -12.91 4.95 -23.83
N ASN A 101 -11.71 4.80 -23.24
CA ASN A 101 -11.48 3.94 -22.08
C ASN A 101 -12.17 4.48 -20.83
N GLU A 102 -11.93 5.75 -20.55
CA GLU A 102 -12.44 6.42 -19.36
C GLU A 102 -13.97 6.53 -19.46
N LEU A 103 -14.50 6.84 -20.65
CA LEU A 103 -15.95 6.84 -20.92
C LEU A 103 -16.57 5.46 -20.72
N ALA A 104 -15.94 4.39 -21.21
CA ALA A 104 -16.46 3.03 -21.06
C ALA A 104 -16.53 2.59 -19.58
N LYS A 105 -15.57 3.02 -18.75
CA LYS A 105 -15.50 2.72 -17.32
C LYS A 105 -16.70 3.26 -16.52
N VAL A 106 -17.23 4.41 -16.95
CA VAL A 106 -18.27 5.17 -16.21
C VAL A 106 -19.63 5.14 -16.93
N LYS A 107 -19.74 4.38 -18.02
CA LYS A 107 -20.96 4.27 -18.82
C LYS A 107 -22.06 3.53 -18.06
N THR A 108 -23.27 4.08 -18.08
CA THR A 108 -24.48 3.44 -17.54
C THR A 108 -25.54 3.33 -18.63
N LYS A 109 -26.74 2.83 -18.28
CA LYS A 109 -27.87 2.74 -19.22
C LYS A 109 -28.38 4.12 -19.65
N ASP A 110 -28.26 5.13 -18.78
CA ASP A 110 -28.91 6.43 -18.92
C ASP A 110 -27.91 7.59 -19.15
N GLY A 111 -26.63 7.28 -19.37
CA GLY A 111 -25.57 8.26 -19.56
C GLY A 111 -24.25 7.79 -18.93
N TYR A 112 -23.63 8.65 -18.13
CA TYR A 112 -22.39 8.34 -17.43
C TYR A 112 -22.54 8.63 -15.93
N GLU A 113 -21.97 7.79 -15.08
CA GLU A 113 -21.96 7.96 -13.61
C GLU A 113 -20.53 7.83 -13.10
N ILE A 114 -20.01 8.89 -12.49
CA ILE A 114 -18.72 8.86 -11.80
C ILE A 114 -18.93 8.63 -10.30
N SER A 115 -17.95 7.98 -9.66
CA SER A 115 -17.90 7.72 -8.21
C SER A 115 -16.54 8.10 -7.64
N LEU A 116 -16.33 7.91 -6.34
CA LEU A 116 -15.05 8.15 -5.67
C LEU A 116 -14.14 6.91 -5.61
N GLN A 117 -14.49 5.85 -6.35
CA GLN A 117 -13.59 4.71 -6.54
C GLN A 117 -12.30 5.18 -7.19
N VAL A 118 -11.15 4.70 -6.71
CA VAL A 118 -9.83 5.27 -7.04
C VAL A 118 -9.58 5.37 -8.55
N PRO A 119 -9.83 4.33 -9.37
CA PRO A 119 -9.63 4.45 -10.82
C PRO A 119 -10.47 5.55 -11.46
N VAL A 120 -11.71 5.74 -11.00
CA VAL A 120 -12.61 6.79 -11.53
C VAL A 120 -12.17 8.18 -11.05
N TYR A 121 -11.80 8.30 -9.77
CA TYR A 121 -11.27 9.55 -9.22
C TYR A 121 -10.01 10.01 -9.97
N MET A 122 -9.08 9.10 -10.20
CA MET A 122 -7.83 9.38 -10.92
C MET A 122 -8.10 9.84 -12.35
N ASP A 123 -9.04 9.21 -13.07
CA ASP A 123 -9.43 9.65 -14.42
C ASP A 123 -9.95 11.10 -14.41
N VAL A 124 -10.81 11.47 -13.45
CA VAL A 124 -11.35 12.84 -13.38
C VAL A 124 -10.21 13.83 -13.15
N MET A 125 -9.33 13.57 -12.18
CA MET A 125 -8.24 14.47 -11.84
C MET A 125 -7.21 14.61 -12.96
N THR A 126 -7.04 13.57 -13.79
CA THR A 126 -6.04 13.53 -14.86
C THR A 126 -6.55 14.09 -16.18
N TYR A 127 -7.79 13.75 -16.58
CA TYR A 127 -8.25 13.95 -17.96
C TYR A 127 -9.40 14.95 -18.10
N ALA A 128 -10.24 15.15 -17.08
CA ALA A 128 -11.39 16.03 -17.21
C ALA A 128 -10.96 17.49 -17.41
N LYS A 129 -11.31 18.11 -18.55
CA LYS A 129 -10.97 19.51 -18.86
C LYS A 129 -11.72 20.51 -17.98
N ASN A 130 -12.95 20.17 -17.57
CA ASN A 130 -13.78 21.02 -16.73
C ASN A 130 -13.18 21.15 -15.32
N GLN A 131 -12.55 22.29 -15.03
CA GLN A 131 -11.94 22.57 -13.73
C GLN A 131 -12.96 22.54 -12.59
N THR A 132 -14.18 23.03 -12.79
CA THR A 132 -15.24 22.98 -11.77
C THR A 132 -15.59 21.54 -11.40
N LEU A 133 -15.61 20.62 -12.37
CA LEU A 133 -15.81 19.19 -12.10
C LEU A 133 -14.63 18.61 -11.30
N ARG A 134 -13.38 18.94 -11.68
CA ARG A 134 -12.20 18.51 -10.92
C ARG A 134 -12.23 19.03 -9.48
N GLU A 135 -12.58 20.30 -9.27
CA GLU A 135 -12.72 20.88 -7.93
C GLU A 135 -13.77 20.15 -7.10
N GLU A 136 -14.96 19.93 -7.65
CA GLU A 136 -16.06 19.22 -6.97
C GLU A 136 -15.64 17.81 -6.55
N VAL A 137 -15.09 17.03 -7.48
CA VAL A 137 -14.69 15.64 -7.25
C VAL A 137 -13.49 15.56 -6.31
N TYR A 138 -12.53 16.48 -6.41
CA TYR A 138 -11.43 16.58 -5.45
C TYR A 138 -11.96 16.81 -4.04
N LYS A 139 -12.82 17.83 -3.84
CA LYS A 139 -13.40 18.14 -2.54
C LYS A 139 -14.23 16.98 -1.99
N ALA A 140 -15.02 16.31 -2.84
CA ALA A 140 -15.75 15.10 -2.45
C ALA A 140 -14.80 14.01 -1.94
N TYR A 141 -13.69 13.75 -2.65
CA TYR A 141 -12.74 12.68 -2.32
C TYR A 141 -11.96 12.95 -1.03
N ILE A 142 -11.42 14.16 -0.86
CA ILE A 142 -10.59 14.53 0.29
C ILE A 142 -11.37 14.80 1.56
N SER A 143 -12.70 14.92 1.47
CA SER A 143 -13.60 15.14 2.61
C SER A 143 -14.43 13.90 2.99
N ARG A 144 -14.17 12.75 2.38
CA ARG A 144 -14.85 11.49 2.70
C ARG A 144 -14.78 11.18 4.20
N ALA A 145 -15.87 10.63 4.73
CA ALA A 145 -15.97 10.20 6.13
C ALA A 145 -15.63 11.32 7.12
N SER A 146 -16.09 12.55 6.86
CA SER A 146 -15.81 13.73 7.69
C SER A 146 -17.01 14.63 7.90
N GLU A 147 -16.86 15.60 8.82
CA GLU A 147 -17.86 16.59 9.19
C GLU A 147 -18.05 17.72 8.17
N VAL A 148 -17.07 17.91 7.27
CA VAL A 148 -17.08 18.95 6.22
C VAL A 148 -17.35 18.39 4.83
N GLY A 149 -17.69 17.10 4.75
CA GLY A 149 -17.83 16.39 3.49
C GLY A 149 -19.18 16.52 2.78
N ILE A 150 -19.18 16.09 1.52
CA ILE A 150 -20.39 15.96 0.69
C ILE A 150 -21.16 14.67 1.04
N THR A 151 -20.46 13.70 1.65
CA THR A 151 -20.99 12.42 2.14
C THR A 151 -21.62 12.57 3.52
N SER A 152 -22.53 11.68 3.91
CA SER A 152 -23.22 11.66 5.20
C SER A 152 -22.24 11.77 6.38
N THR A 153 -22.52 12.70 7.29
CA THR A 153 -21.76 12.89 8.53
C THR A 153 -21.89 11.70 9.49
N GLU A 154 -22.80 10.76 9.23
CA GLU A 154 -22.88 9.51 10.01
C GLU A 154 -21.63 8.63 9.84
N PHE A 155 -20.86 8.85 8.76
CA PHE A 155 -19.60 8.17 8.50
C PHE A 155 -18.38 8.93 9.03
N ASP A 156 -18.58 10.04 9.76
CA ASP A 156 -17.45 10.83 10.27
C ASP A 156 -16.52 9.99 11.17
N ASN A 157 -15.25 9.95 10.77
CA ASN A 157 -14.20 9.21 11.44
C ASN A 157 -13.39 10.05 12.45
N LYS A 158 -13.62 11.36 12.59
CA LYS A 158 -12.84 12.21 13.50
C LYS A 158 -12.87 11.70 14.95
N ALA A 159 -14.06 11.45 15.49
CA ALA A 159 -14.20 10.93 16.86
C ALA A 159 -13.59 9.52 17.03
N ILE A 160 -13.66 8.70 15.98
CA ILE A 160 -13.04 7.36 15.98
C ILE A 160 -11.52 7.48 16.02
N MET A 161 -10.93 8.38 15.22
CA MET A 161 -9.50 8.65 15.22
C MET A 161 -9.01 9.15 16.58
N ASP A 162 -9.71 10.13 17.17
CA ASP A 162 -9.35 10.69 18.47
C ASP A 162 -9.37 9.62 19.57
N GLU A 163 -10.37 8.73 19.55
CA GLU A 163 -10.44 7.62 20.50
C GLU A 163 -9.32 6.60 20.26
N ILE A 164 -9.01 6.26 19.00
CA ILE A 164 -7.88 5.37 18.66
C ILE A 164 -6.56 5.93 19.20
N LEU A 165 -6.27 7.20 18.96
CA LEU A 165 -5.02 7.84 19.40
C LEU A 165 -4.91 7.90 20.93
N SER A 166 -5.99 8.28 21.60
CA SER A 166 -6.06 8.29 23.07
C SER A 166 -5.82 6.89 23.66
N LEU A 167 -6.47 5.87 23.12
CA LEU A 167 -6.30 4.49 23.57
C LEU A 167 -4.89 3.95 23.28
N ARG A 168 -4.28 4.32 22.15
CA ARG A 168 -2.89 3.98 21.82
C ARG A 168 -1.89 4.62 22.80
N GLN A 169 -2.09 5.88 23.14
CA GLN A 169 -1.28 6.57 24.15
C GLN A 169 -1.44 5.94 25.53
N GLU A 170 -2.67 5.62 25.94
CA GLU A 170 -2.93 4.93 27.21
C GLU A 170 -2.27 3.55 27.24
N MET A 171 -2.36 2.79 26.14
CA MET A 171 -1.73 1.47 26.01
C MET A 171 -0.21 1.54 26.17
N ALA A 172 0.44 2.53 25.54
CA ALA A 172 1.86 2.77 25.69
C ALA A 172 2.25 3.13 27.14
N THR A 173 1.46 4.00 27.78
CA THR A 173 1.68 4.40 29.18
C THR A 173 1.58 3.21 30.14
N ILE A 174 0.59 2.34 29.95
CA ILE A 174 0.41 1.11 30.76
C ILE A 174 1.64 0.20 30.66
N LEU A 175 2.25 0.13 29.47
CA LEU A 175 3.46 -0.68 29.23
C LEU A 175 4.76 0.03 29.65
N GLY A 176 4.70 1.28 30.11
CA GLY A 176 5.85 2.05 30.59
C GLY A 176 6.58 2.85 29.51
N PHE A 177 5.99 3.03 28.33
CA PHE A 177 6.52 3.87 27.26
C PHE A 177 6.02 5.31 27.37
N GLY A 178 6.79 6.27 26.86
CA GLY A 178 6.42 7.68 26.85
C GLY A 178 5.24 7.97 25.92
N ASN A 179 5.20 7.30 24.78
CA ASN A 179 4.17 7.45 23.77
C ASN A 179 4.03 6.19 22.90
N TYR A 180 3.04 6.18 22.00
CA TYR A 180 2.77 5.01 21.15
C TYR A 180 3.83 4.79 20.07
N ALA A 181 4.49 5.85 19.59
CA ALA A 181 5.58 5.69 18.62
C ALA A 181 6.75 4.90 19.22
N ASP A 182 7.15 5.21 20.45
CA ASP A 182 8.20 4.48 21.17
C ASP A 182 7.84 2.99 21.33
N LEU A 183 6.59 2.71 21.74
CA LEU A 183 6.09 1.33 21.82
C LEU A 183 6.15 0.62 20.46
N SER A 184 5.80 1.33 19.38
CA SER A 184 5.76 0.77 18.03
C SER A 184 7.16 0.47 17.48
N ILE A 185 8.19 1.23 17.89
CA ILE A 185 9.58 1.07 17.45
C ILE A 185 10.25 -0.18 18.03
N GLU A 186 9.87 -0.62 19.24
CA GLU A 186 10.48 -1.80 19.88
C GLU A 186 10.42 -3.10 19.07
N GLY A 187 9.43 -3.22 18.16
CA GLY A 187 9.27 -4.38 17.27
C GLY A 187 9.85 -4.18 15.87
N LYS A 188 10.68 -3.15 15.65
CA LYS A 188 11.20 -2.74 14.35
C LYS A 188 12.73 -2.84 14.28
N MET A 189 13.31 -2.70 13.08
CA MET A 189 14.76 -2.68 12.87
C MET A 189 15.41 -1.36 13.32
N VAL A 190 14.68 -0.25 13.17
CA VAL A 190 15.13 1.07 13.63
C VAL A 190 15.31 1.13 15.15
N GLU A 191 16.26 1.93 15.61
CA GLU A 191 16.67 1.97 17.03
C GLU A 191 15.88 2.96 17.87
N SER A 192 15.35 4.04 17.27
CA SER A 192 14.57 5.04 17.98
C SER A 192 13.63 5.86 17.09
N THR A 193 12.63 6.48 17.70
CA THR A 193 11.72 7.41 17.01
C THR A 193 12.47 8.62 16.43
N GLU A 194 13.47 9.14 17.14
CA GLU A 194 14.31 10.26 16.70
C GLU A 194 15.12 9.92 15.45
N GLN A 195 15.72 8.72 15.39
CA GLN A 195 16.46 8.26 14.21
C GLN A 195 15.60 8.32 12.95
N VAL A 196 14.34 7.88 13.06
CA VAL A 196 13.40 7.90 11.94
C VAL A 196 12.99 9.32 11.57
N ILE A 197 12.72 10.18 12.55
CA ILE A 197 12.38 11.59 12.30
C ILE A 197 13.55 12.31 11.61
N ASP A 198 14.79 12.07 12.04
CA ASP A 198 15.99 12.65 11.44
C ASP A 198 16.18 12.17 10.00
N PHE A 199 16.01 10.87 9.75
CA PHE A 199 16.02 10.29 8.40
C PHE A 199 14.98 10.96 7.49
N LEU A 200 13.73 11.10 7.95
CA LEU A 200 12.66 11.72 7.16
C LEU A 200 12.90 13.21 6.92
N ASN A 201 13.42 13.95 7.91
CA ASN A 201 13.75 15.37 7.72
C ASN A 201 14.92 15.55 6.73
N ASP A 202 15.94 14.69 6.76
CA ASP A 202 17.04 14.73 5.78
C ASP A 202 16.52 14.49 4.35
N LEU A 203 15.57 13.55 4.17
CA LEU A 203 14.89 13.35 2.87
C LEU A 203 14.11 14.60 2.44
N VAL A 204 13.36 15.23 3.36
CA VAL A 204 12.62 16.47 3.09
C VAL A 204 13.58 17.57 2.65
N ASP A 205 14.65 17.82 3.41
CA ASP A 205 15.61 18.89 3.14
C ASP A 205 16.32 18.70 1.80
N ARG A 206 16.70 17.46 1.46
CA ARG A 206 17.31 17.13 0.16
C ARG A 206 16.35 17.26 -1.02
N SER A 207 15.08 16.97 -0.82
CA SER A 207 14.09 16.93 -1.90
C SER A 207 13.43 18.27 -2.16
N LYS A 208 13.38 19.16 -1.16
CA LYS A 208 12.56 20.37 -1.20
C LYS A 208 12.90 21.32 -2.34
N THR A 209 14.18 21.55 -2.62
CA THR A 209 14.59 22.42 -3.74
C THR A 209 14.16 21.85 -5.09
N GLN A 210 14.36 20.55 -5.31
CA GLN A 210 13.95 19.90 -6.55
C GLN A 210 12.41 19.89 -6.69
N ALA A 211 11.69 19.59 -5.61
CA ALA A 211 10.23 19.61 -5.59
C ALA A 211 9.66 21.01 -5.89
N GLN A 212 10.29 22.06 -5.39
CA GLN A 212 9.91 23.44 -5.73
C GLN A 212 10.15 23.73 -7.22
N GLN A 213 11.26 23.29 -7.79
CA GLN A 213 11.54 23.45 -9.22
C GLN A 213 10.52 22.71 -10.09
N GLU A 214 10.13 21.50 -9.69
CA GLU A 214 9.09 20.72 -10.36
C GLU A 214 7.72 21.43 -10.31
N LEU A 215 7.36 22.01 -9.15
CA LEU A 215 6.15 22.80 -9.01
C LEU A 215 6.21 24.09 -9.83
N ASP A 216 7.33 24.80 -9.83
CA ASP A 216 7.53 26.03 -10.59
C ASP A 216 7.46 25.77 -12.11
N GLU A 217 8.00 24.65 -12.57
CA GLU A 217 7.87 24.20 -13.97
C GLU A 217 6.40 23.95 -14.32
N LEU A 218 5.68 23.24 -13.45
CA LEU A 218 4.25 22.96 -13.63
C LEU A 218 3.40 24.24 -13.63
N GLN A 219 3.67 25.13 -12.69
CA GLN A 219 3.01 26.43 -12.52
C GLN A 219 3.24 27.34 -13.73
N SER A 220 4.46 27.34 -14.26
CA SER A 220 4.82 28.06 -15.49
C SER A 220 4.15 27.47 -16.73
N PHE A 221 4.05 26.14 -16.79
CA PHE A 221 3.37 25.44 -17.87
C PHE A 221 1.85 25.70 -17.87
N ALA A 222 1.22 25.63 -16.70
CA ALA A 222 -0.23 25.84 -16.55
C ALA A 222 -0.66 27.27 -16.86
N GLY A 223 0.20 28.26 -16.56
CA GLY A 223 -0.09 29.68 -16.79
C GLY A 223 -1.20 30.26 -15.88
N VAL A 224 -1.63 29.50 -14.87
CA VAL A 224 -2.66 29.86 -13.88
C VAL A 224 -2.22 29.35 -12.52
N GLU A 225 -2.56 30.06 -11.44
CA GLU A 225 -2.30 29.60 -10.06
C GLU A 225 -2.87 28.19 -9.85
N LEU A 226 -2.00 27.25 -9.46
CA LEU A 226 -2.37 25.85 -9.31
C LEU A 226 -3.07 25.61 -7.97
N MET A 227 -4.27 25.05 -8.06
CA MET A 227 -4.95 24.45 -6.92
C MET A 227 -4.73 22.94 -6.90
N PRO A 228 -4.97 22.25 -5.76
CA PRO A 228 -4.73 20.80 -5.67
C PRO A 228 -5.45 19.95 -6.74
N TRP A 229 -6.64 20.36 -7.19
CA TRP A 229 -7.41 19.71 -8.26
C TRP A 229 -6.90 19.99 -9.69
N ASP A 230 -5.86 20.80 -9.83
CA ASP A 230 -5.23 21.11 -11.11
C ASP A 230 -3.94 20.33 -11.34
N LEU A 231 -3.34 19.79 -10.27
CA LEU A 231 -1.99 19.22 -10.32
C LEU A 231 -1.88 18.03 -11.26
N MET A 232 -2.74 17.03 -11.12
CA MET A 232 -2.70 15.84 -11.98
C MET A 232 -3.00 16.19 -13.44
N TYR A 233 -3.99 17.05 -13.67
CA TYR A 233 -4.41 17.49 -15.00
C TYR A 233 -3.29 18.21 -15.78
N TYR A 234 -2.63 19.19 -15.15
CA TYR A 234 -1.50 19.87 -15.80
C TYR A 234 -0.23 19.03 -15.78
N SER A 235 -0.05 18.15 -14.78
CA SER A 235 1.12 17.27 -14.71
C SER A 235 1.15 16.31 -15.89
N GLU A 236 0.01 15.71 -16.25
CA GLU A 236 -0.11 14.82 -17.41
C GLU A 236 0.16 15.58 -18.72
N GLN A 237 -0.38 16.78 -18.89
CA GLN A 237 -0.12 17.60 -20.08
C GLN A 237 1.34 18.05 -20.19
N LEU A 238 1.98 18.41 -19.07
CA LEU A 238 3.40 18.75 -19.06
C LEU A 238 4.24 17.51 -19.35
N LYS A 239 3.87 16.35 -18.80
CA LYS A 239 4.51 15.06 -19.09
C LYS A 239 4.43 14.75 -20.59
N GLU A 240 3.25 14.87 -21.19
CA GLU A 240 3.04 14.69 -22.62
C GLU A 240 3.93 15.62 -23.44
N LYS A 241 3.94 16.91 -23.11
CA LYS A 241 4.77 17.89 -23.82
C LYS A 241 6.27 17.63 -23.67
N LYS A 242 6.71 17.19 -22.50
CA LYS A 242 8.13 17.02 -22.15
C LYS A 242 8.71 15.73 -22.73
N PHE A 243 7.95 14.64 -22.72
CA PHE A 243 8.41 13.31 -23.14
C PHE A 243 7.81 12.85 -24.48
N GLY A 244 6.82 13.54 -25.02
CA GLY A 244 6.28 13.28 -26.36
C GLY A 244 5.46 11.99 -26.45
N PHE A 245 4.72 11.63 -25.40
CA PHE A 245 3.70 10.57 -25.42
C PHE A 245 2.59 10.85 -24.42
N LYS A 246 1.38 10.36 -24.71
CA LYS A 246 0.27 10.29 -23.74
C LYS A 246 0.26 8.96 -23.02
N LYS A 247 -0.22 8.93 -21.77
CA LYS A 247 -0.51 7.67 -21.08
C LYS A 247 -1.43 6.75 -21.89
N SER A 248 -2.41 7.33 -22.59
CA SER A 248 -3.35 6.59 -23.45
C SER A 248 -2.73 5.94 -24.69
N GLU A 249 -1.51 6.33 -25.10
CA GLU A 249 -0.75 5.64 -26.16
C GLU A 249 -0.07 4.37 -25.63
N LEU A 250 0.21 4.32 -24.33
CA LEU A 250 0.91 3.24 -23.66
C LEU A 250 -0.05 2.12 -23.20
N THR A 251 -1.19 2.50 -22.60
CA THR A 251 -2.20 1.58 -22.04
C THR A 251 -2.64 0.44 -22.99
N PRO A 252 -2.82 0.64 -24.32
CA PRO A 252 -3.17 -0.43 -25.26
C PRO A 252 -2.18 -1.61 -25.32
N TYR A 253 -0.94 -1.41 -24.88
CA TYR A 253 0.10 -2.43 -24.88
C TYR A 253 0.10 -3.30 -23.61
N PHE A 254 -0.73 -3.00 -22.62
CA PHE A 254 -0.71 -3.71 -21.34
C PHE A 254 -2.06 -4.39 -21.03
N PRO A 255 -2.54 -5.32 -21.89
CA PRO A 255 -3.71 -6.12 -21.56
C PRO A 255 -3.40 -7.08 -20.40
N GLU A 256 -4.35 -7.26 -19.48
CA GLU A 256 -4.22 -8.10 -18.27
C GLU A 256 -3.52 -9.42 -18.55
N LYS A 257 -4.00 -10.18 -19.56
CA LYS A 257 -3.43 -11.49 -19.90
C LYS A 257 -1.93 -11.43 -20.19
N LYS A 258 -1.47 -10.41 -20.92
CA LYS A 258 -0.06 -10.23 -21.26
C LYS A 258 0.74 -9.81 -20.03
N VAL A 259 0.26 -8.82 -19.29
CA VAL A 259 0.88 -8.35 -18.05
C VAL A 259 1.07 -9.49 -17.06
N LEU A 260 0.03 -10.29 -16.80
CA LEU A 260 0.12 -11.43 -15.89
C LEU A 260 1.12 -12.47 -16.40
N SER A 261 1.09 -12.82 -17.69
CA SER A 261 2.05 -13.77 -18.25
C SER A 261 3.51 -13.28 -18.16
N GLY A 262 3.73 -11.97 -18.36
CA GLY A 262 5.06 -11.36 -18.27
C GLY A 262 5.56 -11.27 -16.83
N LEU A 263 4.68 -10.92 -15.89
CA LEU A 263 4.98 -10.95 -14.46
C LEU A 263 5.36 -12.36 -14.03
N PHE A 264 4.59 -13.38 -14.41
CA PHE A 264 4.90 -14.78 -14.07
C PHE A 264 6.25 -15.17 -14.66
N SER A 265 6.49 -14.94 -15.94
CA SER A 265 7.77 -15.23 -16.59
C SER A 265 8.95 -14.53 -15.88
N THR A 266 8.76 -13.29 -15.44
CA THR A 266 9.78 -12.54 -14.68
C THR A 266 10.10 -13.21 -13.35
N ILE A 267 9.07 -13.60 -12.59
CA ILE A 267 9.21 -14.31 -11.31
C ILE A 267 9.87 -15.68 -11.52
N GLU A 268 9.45 -16.43 -12.53
CA GLU A 268 10.03 -17.73 -12.88
C GLU A 268 11.53 -17.61 -13.16
N ASN A 269 11.93 -16.58 -13.92
CA ASN A 269 13.33 -16.32 -14.26
C ASN A 269 14.15 -15.80 -13.08
N LEU A 270 13.55 -15.03 -12.16
CA LEU A 270 14.21 -14.54 -10.95
C LEU A 270 14.55 -15.69 -9.98
N TYR A 271 13.59 -16.58 -9.75
CA TYR A 271 13.62 -17.50 -8.61
C TYR A 271 13.66 -18.99 -8.97
N GLY A 272 13.60 -19.34 -10.25
CA GLY A 272 13.66 -20.75 -10.70
C GLY A 272 12.45 -21.58 -10.25
N ILE A 273 11.28 -20.93 -10.17
CA ILE A 273 9.99 -21.55 -9.87
C ILE A 273 9.11 -21.55 -11.12
N SER A 274 7.94 -22.19 -11.06
CA SER A 274 6.92 -22.11 -12.10
C SER A 274 5.56 -21.69 -11.54
N LEU A 275 4.88 -20.79 -12.25
CA LEU A 275 3.58 -20.24 -11.89
C LEU A 275 2.54 -20.67 -12.93
N ARG A 276 1.47 -21.32 -12.49
CA ARG A 276 0.40 -21.79 -13.38
C ARG A 276 -0.97 -21.45 -12.82
N GLU A 277 -1.83 -20.84 -13.65
CA GLU A 277 -3.24 -20.67 -13.32
C GLU A 277 -3.95 -22.03 -13.28
N ILE A 278 -4.70 -22.29 -12.20
CA ILE A 278 -5.51 -23.49 -12.01
C ILE A 278 -6.97 -23.12 -11.84
N GLU A 279 -7.86 -24.01 -12.26
CA GLU A 279 -9.29 -23.86 -12.01
C GLU A 279 -9.61 -24.31 -10.57
N GLU A 280 -10.09 -23.38 -9.76
CA GLU A 280 -10.57 -23.65 -8.41
C GLU A 280 -11.78 -22.76 -8.10
N LYS A 281 -12.71 -23.25 -7.27
CA LYS A 281 -13.84 -22.44 -6.84
C LYS A 281 -13.38 -21.39 -5.84
N THR A 282 -13.59 -20.13 -6.17
CA THR A 282 -13.17 -18.97 -5.37
C THR A 282 -14.37 -18.21 -4.78
N TYR A 283 -14.10 -17.16 -4.00
CA TYR A 283 -15.12 -16.31 -3.38
C TYR A 283 -15.72 -15.27 -4.34
N HIS A 284 -15.09 -15.03 -5.49
CA HIS A 284 -15.57 -14.12 -6.52
C HIS A 284 -15.13 -14.61 -7.90
N ALA A 285 -15.98 -14.46 -8.92
CA ALA A 285 -15.77 -15.05 -10.25
C ALA A 285 -14.49 -14.57 -10.95
N ASP A 286 -14.05 -13.35 -10.64
CA ASP A 286 -12.84 -12.76 -11.23
C ASP A 286 -11.53 -13.19 -10.53
N VAL A 287 -11.61 -13.98 -9.45
CA VAL A 287 -10.41 -14.40 -8.70
C VAL A 287 -9.72 -15.53 -9.43
N LYS A 288 -8.45 -15.32 -9.76
CA LYS A 288 -7.56 -16.33 -10.34
C LYS A 288 -6.79 -17.06 -9.25
N VAL A 289 -6.51 -18.35 -9.44
CA VAL A 289 -5.69 -19.13 -8.50
C VAL A 289 -4.43 -19.58 -9.20
N LEU A 290 -3.29 -19.22 -8.63
CA LEU A 290 -1.96 -19.56 -9.13
C LEU A 290 -1.36 -20.66 -8.26
N GLU A 291 -0.94 -21.74 -8.90
CA GLU A 291 -0.12 -22.78 -8.31
C GLU A 291 1.36 -22.47 -8.55
N ILE A 292 2.15 -22.48 -7.48
CA ILE A 292 3.59 -22.22 -7.53
C ILE A 292 4.31 -23.54 -7.28
N THR A 293 5.19 -23.92 -8.20
CA THR A 293 5.96 -25.17 -8.14
C THR A 293 7.45 -24.91 -8.34
N ASN A 294 8.27 -25.85 -7.88
CA ASN A 294 9.71 -25.92 -8.16
C ASN A 294 10.07 -27.36 -8.58
N PRO A 295 11.33 -27.70 -8.86
CA PRO A 295 11.72 -29.07 -9.23
C PRO A 295 11.35 -30.15 -8.19
N ASP A 296 11.17 -29.77 -6.92
CA ASP A 296 10.80 -30.67 -5.82
C ASP A 296 9.27 -30.82 -5.64
N GLY A 297 8.46 -30.04 -6.38
CA GLY A 297 7.00 -30.13 -6.40
C GLY A 297 6.29 -28.83 -5.99
N LEU A 298 5.15 -28.97 -5.31
CA LEU A 298 4.31 -27.83 -4.91
C LEU A 298 4.97 -26.99 -3.82
N VAL A 299 5.08 -25.69 -4.08
CA VAL A 299 5.61 -24.68 -3.15
C VAL A 299 4.48 -23.99 -2.41
N GLY A 300 3.44 -23.53 -3.10
CA GLY A 300 2.29 -22.85 -2.50
C GLY A 300 1.31 -22.30 -3.52
N ARG A 301 0.39 -21.43 -3.07
CA ARG A 301 -0.66 -20.85 -3.92
C ARG A 301 -0.87 -19.36 -3.68
N ILE A 302 -1.27 -18.65 -4.73
CA ILE A 302 -1.70 -17.25 -4.67
C ILE A 302 -3.12 -17.14 -5.24
N TYR A 303 -4.03 -16.52 -4.51
CA TYR A 303 -5.34 -16.08 -5.01
C TYR A 303 -5.22 -14.62 -5.43
N LEU A 304 -5.48 -14.34 -6.70
CA LEU A 304 -5.26 -13.05 -7.32
C LEU A 304 -6.61 -12.38 -7.66
N ASP A 305 -6.88 -11.25 -7.02
CA ASP A 305 -8.12 -10.47 -7.13
C ASP A 305 -7.84 -9.00 -7.50
N VAL A 306 -7.71 -8.72 -8.79
CA VAL A 306 -7.12 -7.46 -9.28
C VAL A 306 -8.09 -6.30 -9.45
N TYR A 307 -9.39 -6.54 -9.67
CA TYR A 307 -10.31 -5.50 -10.15
C TYR A 307 -10.97 -4.66 -9.07
N ALA A 308 -11.13 -3.36 -9.32
CA ALA A 308 -11.92 -2.48 -8.46
C ALA A 308 -13.43 -2.82 -8.50
N ARG A 309 -14.10 -2.74 -7.34
CA ARG A 309 -15.55 -2.94 -7.21
C ARG A 309 -16.10 -2.35 -5.91
N GLU A 310 -17.39 -2.02 -5.88
CA GLU A 310 -18.04 -1.30 -4.78
C GLU A 310 -17.92 -1.99 -3.40
N ASP A 311 -17.90 -3.32 -3.35
CA ASP A 311 -17.84 -4.09 -2.10
C ASP A 311 -16.40 -4.42 -1.64
N LYS A 312 -15.38 -3.93 -2.36
CA LYS A 312 -13.97 -4.08 -2.03
C LYS A 312 -13.42 -2.77 -1.45
N ARG A 313 -12.62 -2.86 -0.38
CA ARG A 313 -11.89 -1.68 0.14
C ARG A 313 -10.87 -1.18 -0.89
N GLY A 314 -10.65 0.13 -0.96
CA GLY A 314 -9.65 0.73 -1.84
C GLY A 314 -8.20 0.38 -1.47
N GLY A 315 -7.27 0.65 -2.39
CA GLY A 315 -5.84 0.36 -2.26
C GLY A 315 -5.43 -0.97 -2.89
N ALA A 316 -4.24 -1.44 -2.58
CA ALA A 316 -3.77 -2.79 -2.86
C ALA A 316 -3.17 -3.38 -1.58
N TRP A 317 -3.22 -4.71 -1.44
CA TRP A 317 -2.59 -5.41 -0.33
C TRP A 317 -2.40 -6.89 -0.62
N MET A 318 -1.45 -7.47 0.09
CA MET A 318 -1.30 -8.90 0.28
C MET A 318 -1.88 -9.32 1.64
N ALA A 319 -2.49 -10.50 1.70
CA ALA A 319 -2.85 -11.15 2.95
C ALA A 319 -2.40 -12.61 2.96
N ASP A 320 -1.80 -13.06 4.07
CA ASP A 320 -1.56 -14.47 4.32
C ASP A 320 -2.85 -15.17 4.78
N TYR A 321 -2.94 -16.47 4.51
CA TYR A 321 -4.05 -17.31 4.99
C TYR A 321 -3.58 -18.63 5.59
N GLN A 322 -2.64 -19.28 4.92
CA GLN A 322 -2.00 -20.50 5.39
C GLN A 322 -0.49 -20.29 5.34
N ALA A 323 0.20 -20.59 6.44
CA ALA A 323 1.65 -20.61 6.50
C ALA A 323 2.22 -21.99 6.12
N LEU A 324 3.53 -22.09 5.92
CA LEU A 324 4.21 -23.38 5.77
C LEU A 324 4.16 -24.14 7.10
N VAL A 325 3.34 -25.20 7.17
CA VAL A 325 3.19 -26.02 8.39
C VAL A 325 3.07 -27.50 8.03
N ASN A 326 4.07 -28.31 8.40
CA ASN A 326 4.15 -29.72 8.01
C ASN A 326 4.02 -29.86 6.48
N GLU A 327 3.02 -30.62 6.01
CA GLU A 327 2.71 -30.80 4.59
C GLU A 327 1.88 -29.67 3.98
N ASN A 328 1.31 -28.77 4.80
CA ASN A 328 0.50 -27.67 4.30
C ASN A 328 1.40 -26.59 3.70
N LYS A 329 1.12 -26.25 2.45
CA LYS A 329 1.85 -25.23 1.69
C LYS A 329 1.28 -23.83 1.94
N PRO A 330 2.11 -22.78 1.90
CA PRO A 330 1.64 -21.40 2.04
C PRO A 330 0.56 -21.03 1.04
N VAL A 331 -0.40 -20.21 1.49
CA VAL A 331 -1.43 -19.60 0.67
C VAL A 331 -1.48 -18.11 0.96
N ALA A 332 -1.39 -17.31 -0.10
CA ALA A 332 -1.50 -15.85 -0.08
C ALA A 332 -2.69 -15.37 -0.92
N PHE A 333 -3.19 -14.18 -0.59
CA PHE A 333 -4.13 -13.41 -1.40
C PHE A 333 -3.44 -12.13 -1.84
N VAL A 334 -3.44 -11.86 -3.15
CA VAL A 334 -3.02 -10.57 -3.72
C VAL A 334 -4.30 -9.86 -4.17
N VAL A 335 -4.57 -8.69 -3.61
CA VAL A 335 -5.78 -7.92 -3.90
C VAL A 335 -5.41 -6.52 -4.34
N CYS A 336 -5.97 -6.10 -5.48
CA CYS A 336 -5.77 -4.75 -6.02
C CYS A 336 -7.13 -4.11 -6.38
N ASN A 337 -7.08 -2.85 -6.82
CA ASN A 337 -8.22 -2.09 -7.35
C ASN A 337 -7.87 -1.49 -8.71
N LEU A 338 -7.47 -2.37 -9.64
CA LEU A 338 -7.07 -2.02 -11.00
C LEU A 338 -8.29 -1.87 -11.92
N ASN A 339 -8.03 -1.33 -13.12
CA ASN A 339 -8.98 -1.22 -14.22
C ASN A 339 -9.60 -2.57 -14.59
N SER A 340 -10.93 -2.58 -14.73
CA SER A 340 -11.73 -3.75 -15.07
C SER A 340 -11.96 -3.85 -16.58
N PRO A 341 -12.27 -5.04 -17.13
CA PRO A 341 -12.65 -5.18 -18.54
C PRO A 341 -13.98 -4.46 -18.83
N THR A 342 -14.12 -3.97 -20.06
CA THR A 342 -15.37 -3.36 -20.55
C THR A 342 -15.91 -4.16 -21.74
N GLU A 343 -17.14 -3.90 -22.19
CA GLU A 343 -17.79 -4.71 -23.24
C GLU A 343 -16.91 -4.84 -24.50
N GLY A 344 -16.48 -6.08 -24.80
CA GLY A 344 -15.64 -6.40 -25.97
C GLY A 344 -14.16 -6.01 -25.86
N LYS A 345 -13.71 -5.47 -24.71
CA LYS A 345 -12.35 -4.99 -24.48
C LYS A 345 -11.73 -5.61 -23.22
N PRO A 346 -10.52 -6.18 -23.28
CA PRO A 346 -9.87 -6.71 -22.09
C PRO A 346 -9.57 -5.59 -21.08
N ALA A 347 -9.33 -5.94 -19.83
CA ALA A 347 -8.72 -5.01 -18.89
C ALA A 347 -7.36 -4.57 -19.45
N LEU A 348 -7.17 -3.26 -19.55
CA LEU A 348 -5.89 -2.66 -19.91
C LEU A 348 -5.37 -1.94 -18.67
N PHE A 349 -4.14 -2.25 -18.30
CA PHE A 349 -3.52 -1.65 -17.13
C PHE A 349 -2.65 -0.46 -17.51
N GLU A 350 -2.69 0.55 -16.67
CA GLU A 350 -1.73 1.64 -16.68
C GLU A 350 -0.40 1.17 -16.06
N PHE A 351 0.71 1.80 -16.43
CA PHE A 351 2.03 1.36 -15.94
C PHE A 351 2.13 1.39 -14.40
N ASP A 352 1.54 2.39 -13.74
CA ASP A 352 1.52 2.49 -12.27
C ASP A 352 0.70 1.35 -11.61
N GLU A 353 -0.33 0.85 -12.30
CA GLU A 353 -1.11 -0.32 -11.86
C GLU A 353 -0.26 -1.61 -11.95
N ILE A 354 0.62 -1.70 -12.95
CA ILE A 354 1.57 -2.82 -13.09
C ILE A 354 2.61 -2.78 -11.98
N VAL A 355 3.17 -1.61 -11.67
CA VAL A 355 4.11 -1.43 -10.54
C VAL A 355 3.43 -1.87 -9.24
N THR A 356 2.18 -1.45 -9.00
CA THR A 356 1.37 -1.90 -7.85
C THR A 356 1.22 -3.42 -7.81
N LEU A 357 0.97 -4.05 -8.97
CA LEU A 357 0.85 -5.51 -9.03
C LEU A 357 2.17 -6.22 -8.67
N PHE A 358 3.31 -5.72 -9.15
CA PHE A 358 4.64 -6.25 -8.79
C PHE A 358 4.93 -6.09 -7.30
N HIS A 359 4.59 -4.93 -6.72
CA HIS A 359 4.68 -4.67 -5.28
C HIS A 359 3.98 -5.75 -4.47
N GLU A 360 2.69 -6.00 -4.75
CA GLU A 360 1.93 -7.00 -4.00
C GLU A 360 2.43 -8.44 -4.22
N PHE A 361 2.95 -8.73 -5.41
CA PHE A 361 3.61 -10.02 -5.65
C PHE A 361 4.89 -10.18 -4.85
N GLY A 362 5.66 -9.11 -4.60
CA GLY A 362 6.83 -9.20 -3.72
C GLY A 362 6.46 -9.63 -2.30
N HIS A 363 5.38 -9.10 -1.72
CA HIS A 363 4.84 -9.62 -0.45
C HIS A 363 4.37 -11.07 -0.54
N ALA A 364 3.64 -11.43 -1.60
CA ALA A 364 3.12 -12.78 -1.77
C ALA A 364 4.25 -13.81 -1.93
N LEU A 365 5.31 -13.45 -2.65
CA LEU A 365 6.51 -14.28 -2.81
C LEU A 365 7.28 -14.40 -1.50
N HIS A 366 7.40 -13.32 -0.72
CA HIS A 366 8.00 -13.36 0.62
C HIS A 366 7.30 -14.38 1.52
N HIS A 367 5.97 -14.45 1.45
CA HIS A 367 5.21 -15.45 2.18
C HIS A 367 5.33 -16.86 1.59
N VAL A 368 5.13 -17.01 0.28
CA VAL A 368 4.98 -18.32 -0.35
C VAL A 368 6.30 -19.07 -0.52
N LEU A 369 7.41 -18.35 -0.73
CA LEU A 369 8.72 -18.96 -0.91
C LEU A 369 9.46 -19.26 0.41
N THR A 370 8.82 -19.03 1.56
CA THR A 370 9.41 -19.31 2.86
C THR A 370 9.90 -20.76 2.97
N LYS A 371 11.12 -20.92 3.49
CA LYS A 371 11.70 -22.22 3.86
C LYS A 371 11.68 -22.44 5.38
N VAL A 372 11.18 -21.47 6.14
CA VAL A 372 11.11 -21.55 7.60
C VAL A 372 9.92 -22.44 7.99
N PRO A 373 10.15 -23.57 8.69
CA PRO A 373 9.09 -24.54 9.02
C PRO A 373 8.32 -24.16 10.30
N TYR A 374 8.62 -23.00 10.88
CA TYR A 374 8.00 -22.50 12.11
C TYR A 374 6.98 -21.42 11.77
N PRO A 375 5.67 -21.64 11.94
CA PRO A 375 4.66 -20.70 11.49
C PRO A 375 4.79 -19.29 12.09
N SER A 376 5.32 -19.20 13.32
CA SER A 376 5.59 -17.93 14.02
C SER A 376 6.72 -17.10 13.40
N ALA A 377 7.47 -17.64 12.44
CA ALA A 377 8.53 -16.94 11.71
C ALA A 377 8.56 -17.33 10.23
N ALA A 378 7.48 -17.91 9.71
CA ALA A 378 7.36 -18.29 8.31
C ALA A 378 6.79 -17.14 7.50
N GLY A 379 7.35 -16.92 6.31
CA GLY A 379 6.90 -15.86 5.43
C GLY A 379 7.05 -14.49 6.09
N ILE A 380 5.97 -13.73 6.09
CA ILE A 380 5.95 -12.37 6.65
C ILE A 380 5.76 -12.33 8.19
N ALA A 381 5.45 -13.45 8.85
CA ALA A 381 5.08 -13.46 10.27
C ALA A 381 6.23 -13.12 11.23
N GLY A 382 7.48 -13.38 10.82
CA GLY A 382 8.68 -13.15 11.63
C GLY A 382 9.48 -11.90 11.24
N VAL A 383 8.90 -11.03 10.41
CA VAL A 383 9.63 -9.92 9.80
C VAL A 383 9.28 -8.61 10.51
N PRO A 384 10.27 -7.82 10.93
CA PRO A 384 10.03 -6.47 11.45
C PRO A 384 9.23 -5.63 10.45
N TRP A 385 8.30 -4.80 10.93
CA TRP A 385 7.35 -4.09 10.05
C TRP A 385 8.04 -3.11 9.08
N ASP A 386 9.19 -2.55 9.46
CA ASP A 386 10.02 -1.67 8.63
C ASP A 386 10.92 -2.43 7.63
N GLY A 387 10.89 -3.76 7.63
CA GLY A 387 11.53 -4.62 6.63
C GLY A 387 10.53 -5.36 5.72
N VAL A 388 9.23 -5.36 6.06
CA VAL A 388 8.22 -6.13 5.30
C VAL A 388 8.02 -5.60 3.87
N GLU A 389 8.28 -4.30 3.67
CA GLU A 389 8.19 -3.60 2.39
C GLU A 389 9.40 -3.81 1.48
N LEU A 390 10.47 -4.46 1.97
CA LEU A 390 11.67 -4.66 1.18
C LEU A 390 11.39 -5.55 -0.05
N PRO A 391 10.78 -6.75 0.08
CA PRO A 391 10.55 -7.61 -1.10
C PRO A 391 9.50 -7.05 -2.06
N SER A 392 8.51 -6.30 -1.57
CA SER A 392 7.51 -5.63 -2.41
C SER A 392 8.16 -4.55 -3.27
N GLN A 393 8.89 -3.60 -2.66
CA GLN A 393 9.57 -2.54 -3.39
C GLN A 393 10.73 -3.05 -4.26
N TYR A 394 11.40 -4.13 -3.85
CA TYR A 394 12.43 -4.78 -4.68
C TYR A 394 11.86 -5.26 -6.02
N MET A 395 10.64 -5.81 -6.03
CA MET A 395 9.98 -6.24 -7.27
C MET A 395 9.65 -5.07 -8.21
N GLU A 396 9.32 -3.89 -7.68
CA GLU A 396 8.98 -2.70 -8.48
C GLU A 396 10.13 -2.26 -9.41
N PHE A 397 11.39 -2.40 -8.98
CA PHE A 397 12.54 -2.02 -9.79
C PHE A 397 12.61 -2.81 -11.12
N PHE A 398 12.26 -4.09 -11.10
CA PHE A 398 12.28 -4.94 -12.29
C PHE A 398 11.22 -4.52 -13.33
N CYS A 399 10.15 -3.83 -12.94
CA CYS A 399 9.11 -3.36 -13.88
C CYS A 399 9.69 -2.47 -15.00
N TYR A 400 10.81 -1.81 -14.74
CA TYR A 400 11.44 -0.87 -15.67
C TYR A 400 12.54 -1.50 -16.54
N GLU A 401 12.90 -2.77 -16.32
CA GLU A 401 13.89 -3.45 -17.16
C GLU A 401 13.31 -3.73 -18.56
N LYS A 402 14.12 -3.52 -19.61
CA LYS A 402 13.65 -3.61 -20.99
C LYS A 402 13.11 -4.99 -21.33
N GLU A 403 13.82 -6.02 -20.87
CA GLU A 403 13.47 -7.42 -21.04
C GLU A 403 12.15 -7.73 -20.34
N VAL A 404 11.91 -7.17 -19.15
CA VAL A 404 10.67 -7.33 -18.39
C VAL A 404 9.51 -6.61 -19.08
N VAL A 405 9.68 -5.35 -19.49
CA VAL A 405 8.63 -4.62 -20.23
C VAL A 405 8.28 -5.34 -21.53
N GLY A 406 9.26 -5.92 -22.23
CA GLY A 406 9.03 -6.75 -23.42
C GLY A 406 8.17 -7.99 -23.12
N LEU A 407 8.27 -8.58 -21.93
CA LEU A 407 7.42 -9.69 -21.50
C LEU A 407 6.01 -9.22 -21.11
N LEU A 408 5.90 -8.02 -20.54
CA LEU A 408 4.63 -7.44 -20.05
C LEU A 408 3.76 -6.84 -21.15
N SER A 409 4.34 -6.53 -22.31
CA SER A 409 3.70 -5.68 -23.32
C SER A 409 3.41 -6.37 -24.65
N GLU A 410 2.21 -6.12 -25.17
CA GLU A 410 1.72 -6.53 -26.50
C GLU A 410 0.44 -5.76 -26.79
N HIS A 411 0.34 -5.14 -27.98
CA HIS A 411 -0.84 -4.37 -28.35
C HIS A 411 -2.08 -5.26 -28.44
N TRP A 412 -3.11 -4.95 -27.66
CA TRP A 412 -4.25 -5.85 -27.43
C TRP A 412 -5.05 -6.21 -28.70
N GLN A 413 -5.03 -5.36 -29.74
CA GLN A 413 -5.71 -5.62 -31.03
C GLN A 413 -4.81 -6.22 -32.10
N THR A 414 -3.56 -5.73 -32.19
CA THR A 414 -2.68 -6.03 -33.34
C THR A 414 -1.67 -7.11 -33.02
N GLY A 415 -1.39 -7.37 -31.73
CA GLY A 415 -0.33 -8.28 -31.29
C GLY A 415 1.08 -7.70 -31.46
N GLU A 416 1.20 -6.43 -31.83
CA GLU A 416 2.51 -5.78 -32.03
C GLU A 416 3.21 -5.52 -30.69
N SER A 417 4.52 -5.70 -30.65
CA SER A 417 5.33 -5.38 -29.47
C SER A 417 5.36 -3.88 -29.20
N LEU A 418 5.60 -3.50 -27.94
CA LEU A 418 5.80 -2.11 -27.57
C LEU A 418 6.98 -1.52 -28.37
N PRO A 419 6.78 -0.42 -29.12
CA PRO A 419 7.87 0.21 -29.85
C PRO A 419 8.99 0.65 -28.91
N ASP A 420 10.24 0.45 -29.32
CA ASP A 420 11.42 0.87 -28.54
C ASP A 420 11.34 2.36 -28.15
N GLU A 421 10.91 3.23 -29.07
CA GLU A 421 10.74 4.65 -28.79
C GLU A 421 9.75 4.92 -27.64
N LEU A 422 8.68 4.14 -27.55
CA LEU A 422 7.68 4.30 -26.49
C LEU A 422 8.20 3.74 -25.16
N TYR A 423 8.99 2.66 -25.19
CA TYR A 423 9.72 2.16 -24.01
C TYR A 423 10.70 3.22 -23.46
N GLU A 424 11.53 3.82 -24.31
CA GLU A 424 12.50 4.84 -23.86
C GLU A 424 11.78 6.02 -23.19
N LYS A 425 10.61 6.42 -23.69
CA LYS A 425 9.79 7.47 -23.07
C LYS A 425 9.24 7.09 -21.68
N VAL A 426 8.94 5.81 -21.45
CA VAL A 426 8.59 5.31 -20.10
C VAL A 426 9.78 5.47 -19.17
N ILE A 427 10.99 5.12 -19.63
CA ILE A 427 12.21 5.22 -18.83
C ILE A 427 12.58 6.68 -18.55
N ASP A 428 12.54 7.55 -19.55
CA ASP A 428 12.85 8.98 -19.42
C ASP A 428 11.89 9.69 -18.45
N SER A 429 10.64 9.23 -18.38
CA SER A 429 9.61 9.83 -17.52
C SER A 429 9.47 9.18 -16.15
N LYS A 430 10.22 8.11 -15.82
CA LYS A 430 10.04 7.34 -14.58
C LYS A 430 10.22 8.16 -13.30
N ASN A 431 11.11 9.16 -13.32
CA ASN A 431 11.40 10.02 -12.16
C ASN A 431 10.71 11.39 -12.25
N TYR A 432 9.80 11.57 -13.22
CA TYR A 432 9.08 12.83 -13.40
C TYR A 432 8.28 13.19 -12.14
N GLN A 433 8.54 14.36 -11.57
CA GLN A 433 7.91 14.87 -10.36
C GLN A 433 8.13 14.02 -9.09
N SER A 434 9.18 13.20 -9.07
CA SER A 434 9.49 12.31 -7.95
C SER A 434 9.84 13.06 -6.66
N ALA A 435 10.38 14.29 -6.74
CA ALA A 435 10.69 15.05 -5.54
C ALA A 435 9.43 15.58 -4.84
N MET A 436 8.42 16.05 -5.59
CA MET A 436 7.11 16.38 -5.01
C MET A 436 6.45 15.16 -4.34
N GLN A 437 6.55 13.98 -4.98
CA GLN A 437 6.04 12.72 -4.39
C GLN A 437 6.82 12.33 -3.13
N MET A 438 8.14 12.53 -3.10
CA MET A 438 8.99 12.30 -1.93
C MET A 438 8.54 13.15 -0.74
N LEU A 439 8.30 14.45 -0.95
CA LEU A 439 7.77 15.32 0.10
C LEU A 439 6.41 14.84 0.62
N ARG A 440 5.53 14.37 -0.28
CA ARG A 440 4.21 13.85 0.10
C ARG A 440 4.31 12.58 0.96
N GLN A 441 5.22 11.66 0.63
CA GLN A 441 5.47 10.46 1.43
C GLN A 441 6.05 10.81 2.80
N CYS A 442 7.02 11.73 2.85
CA CYS A 442 7.59 12.19 4.10
C CYS A 442 6.56 12.92 4.98
N GLU A 443 5.63 13.68 4.39
CA GLU A 443 4.52 14.31 5.13
C GLU A 443 3.68 13.25 5.86
N PHE A 444 3.32 12.16 5.19
CA PHE A 444 2.56 11.07 5.81
C PHE A 444 3.32 10.43 6.98
N SER A 445 4.58 10.09 6.78
CA SER A 445 5.41 9.44 7.79
C SER A 445 5.67 10.36 9.00
N LEU A 446 6.00 11.63 8.77
CA LEU A 446 6.23 12.60 9.84
C LEU A 446 4.96 12.91 10.62
N TRP A 447 3.81 13.05 9.94
CA TRP A 447 2.53 13.24 10.60
C TRP A 447 2.15 12.04 11.45
N ASP A 448 2.32 10.82 10.94
CA ASP A 448 2.02 9.57 11.66
C ASP A 448 2.83 9.50 12.96
N LEU A 449 4.15 9.65 12.89
CA LEU A 449 5.02 9.60 14.07
C LEU A 449 4.67 10.69 15.08
N ARG A 450 4.61 11.96 14.64
CA ARG A 450 4.34 13.09 15.55
C ARG A 450 2.96 13.00 16.21
N THR A 451 1.96 12.52 15.48
CA THR A 451 0.61 12.30 16.04
C THR A 451 0.64 11.23 17.12
N HIS A 452 1.42 10.16 16.95
CA HIS A 452 1.55 9.11 17.97
C HIS A 452 2.52 9.45 19.12
N MET A 453 3.22 10.59 19.04
CA MET A 453 4.07 11.15 20.10
C MET A 453 3.39 12.27 20.90
N SER A 454 2.26 12.79 20.42
CA SER A 454 1.62 13.99 20.94
C SER A 454 0.16 13.73 21.33
N SER A 455 -0.35 14.52 22.29
CA SER A 455 -1.77 14.57 22.63
C SER A 455 -2.52 15.72 21.91
N GLU A 456 -1.85 16.41 20.99
CA GLU A 456 -2.45 17.49 20.23
C GLU A 456 -3.47 16.99 19.22
N ASP A 457 -4.34 17.90 18.76
CA ASP A 457 -5.26 17.59 17.68
C ASP A 457 -4.48 17.21 16.41
N THR A 458 -4.85 16.08 15.80
CA THR A 458 -4.11 15.51 14.68
C THR A 458 -4.04 16.42 13.44
N TYR A 459 -5.02 17.31 13.26
CA TYR A 459 -5.00 18.28 12.17
C TYR A 459 -4.08 19.47 12.46
N LYS A 460 -3.86 19.82 13.74
CA LYS A 460 -2.81 20.78 14.12
C LYS A 460 -1.43 20.21 13.87
N VAL A 461 -1.19 18.96 14.27
CA VAL A 461 0.08 18.26 13.97
C VAL A 461 0.31 18.21 12.45
N LEU A 462 -0.74 17.94 11.67
CA LEU A 462 -0.67 17.95 10.22
C LEU A 462 -0.31 19.33 9.66
N GLU A 463 -0.89 20.42 10.18
CA GLU A 463 -0.54 21.80 9.80
C GLU A 463 0.94 22.10 10.06
N GLU A 464 1.46 21.69 11.21
CA GLU A 464 2.89 21.87 11.54
C GLU A 464 3.82 21.08 10.61
N VAL A 465 3.48 19.82 10.30
CA VAL A 465 4.26 19.03 9.34
C VAL A 465 4.22 19.67 7.96
N ARG A 466 3.03 20.09 7.51
CA ARG A 466 2.83 20.75 6.21
C ARG A 466 3.57 22.07 6.07
N SER A 467 3.80 22.82 7.16
CA SER A 467 4.64 24.02 7.12
C SER A 467 6.05 23.76 6.58
N LYS A 468 6.52 22.50 6.66
CA LYS A 468 7.81 22.06 6.15
C LYS A 468 7.72 21.32 4.81
N THR A 469 6.67 20.50 4.61
CA THR A 469 6.55 19.57 3.48
C THR A 469 5.65 20.03 2.33
N ALA A 470 4.61 20.82 2.61
CA ALA A 470 3.64 21.19 1.59
C ALA A 470 4.15 22.35 0.74
N LEU A 471 4.01 22.22 -0.58
CA LEU A 471 4.37 23.26 -1.55
C LEU A 471 3.14 23.92 -2.21
N ILE A 472 1.96 23.33 -2.03
CA ILE A 472 0.71 23.76 -2.65
C ILE A 472 -0.30 24.26 -1.60
N PRO A 473 -1.26 25.12 -1.97
CA PRO A 473 -2.33 25.53 -1.07
C PRO A 473 -3.14 24.34 -0.53
N ILE A 474 -3.52 24.43 0.74
CA ILE A 474 -4.39 23.44 1.40
C ILE A 474 -5.79 24.05 1.50
N VAL A 475 -6.79 23.30 1.01
CA VAL A 475 -8.19 23.73 1.11
C VAL A 475 -8.81 23.32 2.44
N GLY A 476 -9.77 24.11 2.92
CA GLY A 476 -10.36 23.94 4.26
C GLY A 476 -11.12 22.63 4.46
N GLU A 477 -11.62 22.04 3.38
CA GLU A 477 -12.35 20.77 3.34
C GLU A 477 -11.42 19.55 3.48
N ASN A 478 -10.10 19.74 3.51
CA ASN A 478 -9.15 18.63 3.54
C ASN A 478 -9.26 17.82 4.84
N ARG A 479 -9.78 16.60 4.71
CA ARG A 479 -9.92 15.59 5.77
C ARG A 479 -9.39 14.23 5.36
N PHE A 480 -8.32 14.21 4.54
CA PHE A 480 -7.81 12.94 3.99
C PHE A 480 -7.46 11.92 5.09
N LEU A 481 -7.07 12.37 6.29
CA LEU A 481 -6.79 11.53 7.46
C LEU A 481 -7.98 10.65 7.85
N ASN A 482 -9.22 11.13 7.65
CA ASN A 482 -10.45 10.40 7.94
C ASN A 482 -10.64 9.16 7.05
N THR A 483 -9.81 9.00 6.01
CA THR A 483 -9.75 7.79 5.18
C THR A 483 -8.35 7.19 5.11
N PHE A 484 -7.43 7.62 5.98
CA PHE A 484 -6.05 7.12 5.97
C PHE A 484 -5.93 5.73 6.62
N GLY A 485 -6.37 4.73 5.84
CA GLY A 485 -6.55 3.36 6.29
C GLY A 485 -5.29 2.67 6.79
N HIS A 486 -4.10 3.04 6.27
CA HIS A 486 -2.80 2.48 6.69
C HIS A 486 -2.59 2.58 8.21
N ILE A 487 -2.99 3.71 8.80
CA ILE A 487 -2.73 4.04 10.20
C ILE A 487 -3.88 3.66 11.14
N PHE A 488 -5.11 3.94 10.74
CA PHE A 488 -6.27 3.77 11.65
C PHE A 488 -6.96 2.41 11.50
N SER A 489 -6.77 1.72 10.38
CA SER A 489 -7.37 0.41 10.10
C SER A 489 -6.42 -0.62 9.49
N GLY A 490 -5.12 -0.32 9.50
CA GLY A 490 -4.03 -1.12 8.97
C GLY A 490 -2.91 -1.26 10.00
N GLY A 491 -1.80 -1.88 9.60
CA GLY A 491 -0.68 -2.20 10.49
C GLY A 491 0.38 -1.10 10.66
N TYR A 492 0.22 0.07 10.03
CA TYR A 492 1.31 1.05 9.89
C TYR A 492 1.30 2.17 10.96
N ALA A 493 0.55 2.02 12.06
CA ALA A 493 0.49 3.04 13.10
C ALA A 493 1.87 3.28 13.75
N ALA A 494 2.35 4.52 13.71
CA ALA A 494 3.74 4.88 14.01
C ALA A 494 4.74 3.97 13.27
N GLY A 495 4.50 3.83 11.97
CA GLY A 495 5.12 2.83 11.12
C GLY A 495 5.03 3.15 9.64
N TYR A 496 4.36 4.23 9.20
CA TYR A 496 4.27 4.55 7.77
C TYR A 496 5.62 4.92 7.15
N PHE A 497 6.61 5.30 7.97
CA PHE A 497 7.99 5.47 7.52
C PHE A 497 8.61 4.19 6.92
N SER A 498 8.04 3.01 7.22
CA SER A 498 8.50 1.71 6.73
C SER A 498 8.64 1.70 5.21
N TYR A 499 7.77 2.37 4.46
CA TYR A 499 7.88 2.50 3.00
C TYR A 499 9.19 3.16 2.57
N LYS A 500 9.60 4.27 3.21
CA LYS A 500 10.84 4.97 2.84
C LYS A 500 12.08 4.31 3.41
N TRP A 501 11.95 3.67 4.58
CA TRP A 501 13.05 2.91 5.16
C TRP A 501 13.38 1.67 4.32
N ALA A 502 12.36 0.89 3.96
CA ALA A 502 12.53 -0.30 3.14
C ALA A 502 12.92 0.02 1.69
N GLU A 503 12.53 1.18 1.14
CA GLU A 503 12.94 1.59 -0.21
C GLU A 503 14.46 1.69 -0.34
N VAL A 504 15.15 2.13 0.71
CA VAL A 504 16.62 2.16 0.76
C VAL A 504 17.19 0.74 0.63
N LEU A 505 16.63 -0.20 1.38
CA LEU A 505 17.06 -1.61 1.38
C LEU A 505 16.74 -2.30 0.05
N ALA A 506 15.55 -2.05 -0.49
CA ALA A 506 15.09 -2.57 -1.77
C ALA A 506 15.96 -2.08 -2.93
N ALA A 507 16.29 -0.77 -2.94
CA ALA A 507 17.18 -0.19 -3.94
C ALA A 507 18.57 -0.83 -3.89
N ASP A 508 19.17 -0.94 -2.70
CA ASP A 508 20.49 -1.55 -2.53
C ASP A 508 20.52 -3.02 -2.96
N ALA A 509 19.51 -3.79 -2.56
CA ALA A 509 19.34 -5.18 -2.98
C ALA A 509 19.18 -5.32 -4.50
N TYR A 510 18.36 -4.48 -5.12
CA TYR A 510 18.17 -4.46 -6.57
C TYR A 510 19.49 -4.18 -7.31
N TYR A 511 20.19 -3.11 -6.94
CA TYR A 511 21.45 -2.75 -7.60
C TYR A 511 22.56 -3.77 -7.36
N TYR A 512 22.57 -4.44 -6.20
CA TYR A 512 23.45 -5.58 -5.96
C TYR A 512 23.16 -6.72 -6.94
N VAL A 513 21.90 -7.14 -7.07
CA VAL A 513 21.52 -8.22 -8.01
C VAL A 513 21.81 -7.82 -9.46
N GLN A 514 21.50 -6.59 -9.85
CA GLN A 514 21.81 -6.06 -11.17
C GLN A 514 23.32 -6.15 -11.47
N ALA A 515 24.17 -5.73 -10.53
CA ALA A 515 25.63 -5.80 -10.67
C ALA A 515 26.19 -7.23 -10.74
N GLN A 516 25.46 -8.22 -10.21
CA GLN A 516 25.81 -9.65 -10.26
C GLN A 516 25.22 -10.39 -11.47
N GLY A 517 24.71 -9.67 -12.46
CA GLY A 517 24.17 -10.25 -13.70
C GLY A 517 22.65 -10.25 -13.80
N GLY A 518 21.94 -9.63 -12.85
CA GLY A 518 20.50 -9.37 -12.94
C GLY A 518 19.63 -10.62 -12.86
N ILE A 519 18.52 -10.61 -13.61
CA ILE A 519 17.55 -11.72 -13.67
C ILE A 519 18.24 -13.02 -14.10
N GLY A 520 18.02 -14.10 -13.35
CA GLY A 520 18.59 -15.42 -13.61
C GLY A 520 20.02 -15.63 -13.08
N SER A 521 20.61 -14.61 -12.45
CA SER A 521 21.88 -14.74 -11.74
C SER A 521 21.76 -15.60 -10.47
N ASP A 522 22.91 -16.02 -9.92
CA ASP A 522 22.92 -16.65 -8.60
C ASP A 522 22.49 -15.67 -7.50
N ALA A 523 22.75 -14.38 -7.68
CA ALA A 523 22.34 -13.34 -6.74
C ALA A 523 20.81 -13.19 -6.70
N SER A 524 20.12 -13.21 -7.84
CA SER A 524 18.65 -13.14 -7.85
C SER A 524 18.01 -14.36 -7.17
N ARG A 525 18.59 -15.55 -7.38
CA ARG A 525 18.14 -16.79 -6.71
C ARG A 525 18.43 -16.83 -5.21
N SER A 526 19.46 -16.10 -4.76
CA SER A 526 19.87 -16.07 -3.35
C SER A 526 19.13 -15.03 -2.52
N PHE A 527 18.41 -14.10 -3.17
CA PHE A 527 17.66 -13.05 -2.49
C PHE A 527 16.46 -13.58 -1.68
N MET A 528 15.79 -14.63 -2.17
CA MET A 528 14.64 -15.30 -1.51
C MET A 528 15.04 -16.63 -0.87
#